data_AF-A0A257SY13-F1
#
_entry.id   AF-A0A257SY13-F1
#
_cell.length_a   1.000
_cell.length_b   1.000
_cell.length_c   1.000
_cell.angle_alpha   90.00
_cell.angle_beta   90.00
_cell.angle_gamma   90.00
#
_symmetry.space_group_name_H-M   'P 1'
#
loop_
_entity.id
_entity.type
_entity.pdbx_description
1 polymer ?
#
loop_
_entity_poly.entity_id
_entity_poly.type
_entity_poly.pdbx_seq_one_letter_code
_entity_poly.pdbx_strand_id
1 'polypeptide(L)'
;MNTRRKLTAAALLSLGLGLGAQSASAVPFTQCPSIGASPSCSILFTFGSGGSVTTQTDPSVGPYDSSDDALVGVQNNSGGVINSLTLTGSSVFGGIFAFEGDGLSVYTGTPYGPTGYEGPNTSFSGINTAKTTGTVNFTGGLANGASAYFSLEGSPSAITSGGGITPTGGGTPSVPEPATLALLGIGLPGLGFMARRRKARV
;
A
#
# COMPACT_ATOMS: atom_id res chain seq x y z
N MET A 1 61.60 17.80 55.76
CA MET A 1 61.21 16.90 54.64
C MET A 1 60.10 15.99 55.15
N ASN A 2 58.83 16.28 54.81
CA ASN A 2 57.69 15.36 54.94
C ASN A 2 56.38 16.00 54.44
N THR A 3 55.60 15.18 53.72
CA THR A 3 54.14 15.22 53.50
C THR A 3 53.47 16.43 52.85
N ARG A 4 52.99 16.27 51.60
CA ARG A 4 51.72 16.79 51.04
C ARG A 4 51.36 15.94 49.81
N ARG A 5 50.14 15.55 49.45
CA ARG A 5 48.79 15.48 50.02
C ARG A 5 48.03 14.64 48.98
N LYS A 6 47.29 13.61 49.43
CA LYS A 6 46.42 12.80 48.56
C LYS A 6 45.28 13.67 48.02
N LEU A 7 44.98 13.56 46.72
CA LEU A 7 43.68 13.93 46.15
C LEU A 7 43.32 12.87 45.10
N THR A 8 42.48 11.95 45.54
CA THR A 8 41.72 11.00 44.71
C THR A 8 40.67 11.78 43.91
N ALA A 9 40.70 11.67 42.58
CA ALA A 9 39.60 12.05 41.72
C ALA A 9 39.17 10.80 40.93
N ALA A 10 38.09 10.16 41.39
CA ALA A 10 37.41 9.12 40.65
C ALA A 10 36.53 9.81 39.59
N ALA A 11 36.96 9.79 38.33
CA ALA A 11 36.12 10.19 37.21
C ALA A 11 35.31 8.98 36.76
N LEU A 12 33.99 9.05 36.96
CA LEU A 12 33.00 8.07 36.50
C LEU A 12 33.06 7.96 34.96
N LEU A 13 33.53 6.83 34.44
CA LEU A 13 33.33 6.44 33.05
C LEU A 13 31.85 6.04 32.89
N SER A 14 30.99 6.97 32.51
CA SER A 14 29.66 6.65 31.99
C SER A 14 29.82 6.05 30.59
N LEU A 15 29.91 4.71 30.55
CA LEU A 15 29.89 3.90 29.35
C LEU A 15 28.48 3.99 28.74
N GLY A 16 28.29 4.95 27.83
CA GLY A 16 27.06 5.06 27.06
C GLY A 16 26.88 3.82 26.19
N LEU A 17 25.96 2.93 26.59
CA LEU A 17 25.41 1.91 25.71
C LEU A 17 24.59 2.62 24.63
N GLY A 18 25.26 2.99 23.53
CA GLY A 18 24.59 3.39 22.31
C GLY A 18 23.84 2.19 21.77
N LEU A 19 22.52 2.14 22.00
CA LEU A 19 21.64 1.30 21.20
C LEU A 19 21.75 1.84 19.76
N GLY A 20 22.56 1.17 18.93
CA GLY A 20 22.49 1.37 17.49
C GLY A 20 21.08 1.03 17.05
N ALA A 21 20.32 2.05 16.63
CA ALA A 21 19.07 1.83 15.93
C ALA A 21 19.43 1.07 14.65
N GLN A 22 19.25 -0.25 14.67
CA GLN A 22 19.34 -1.04 13.45
C GLN A 22 18.16 -0.59 12.59
N SER A 23 18.45 0.12 11.50
CA SER A 23 17.45 0.35 10.47
C SER A 23 16.91 -1.01 10.06
N ALA A 24 15.66 -1.30 10.41
CA ALA A 24 14.99 -2.47 9.90
C ALA A 24 14.92 -2.28 8.38
N SER A 25 15.71 -3.06 7.63
CA SER A 25 15.53 -3.17 6.19
C SER A 25 14.11 -3.69 5.99
N ALA A 26 13.26 -2.92 5.32
CA ALA A 26 12.00 -3.45 4.83
C ALA A 26 12.32 -4.67 3.96
N VAL A 27 11.54 -5.73 4.10
CA VAL A 27 11.65 -6.88 3.18
C VAL A 27 11.25 -6.37 1.80
N PRO A 28 12.08 -6.55 0.75
CA PRO A 28 11.74 -6.10 -0.60
C PRO A 28 10.39 -6.66 -1.06
N PHE A 29 9.62 -5.86 -1.79
CA PHE A 29 8.34 -6.32 -2.32
C PHE A 29 8.55 -7.43 -3.36
N THR A 30 8.03 -8.62 -3.08
CA THR A 30 8.22 -9.80 -3.94
C THR A 30 7.30 -9.81 -5.17
N GLN A 31 6.41 -8.83 -5.30
CA GLN A 31 5.46 -8.71 -6.41
C GLN A 31 6.10 -8.25 -7.71
N CYS A 32 7.31 -7.67 -7.67
CA CYS A 32 8.05 -7.29 -8.85
C CYS A 32 9.37 -8.07 -8.97
N PRO A 33 9.78 -8.44 -10.19
CA PRO A 33 11.13 -8.91 -10.44
C PRO A 33 12.14 -7.76 -10.25
N SER A 34 13.42 -8.12 -10.18
CA SER A 34 14.49 -7.12 -10.34
C SER A 34 14.54 -6.67 -11.80
N ILE A 35 14.49 -5.36 -12.02
CA ILE A 35 14.52 -4.70 -13.32
C ILE A 35 15.47 -3.52 -13.22
N GLY A 36 16.42 -3.43 -14.15
CA GLY A 36 17.39 -2.34 -14.19
C GLY A 36 18.09 -2.15 -12.83
N ALA A 37 18.05 -0.93 -12.30
CA ALA A 37 18.59 -0.57 -11.00
C ALA A 37 17.68 -0.91 -9.81
N SER A 38 16.42 -1.28 -10.04
CA SER A 38 15.47 -1.62 -8.98
C SER A 38 15.53 -3.12 -8.65
N PRO A 39 15.87 -3.52 -7.41
CA PRO A 39 15.82 -4.93 -7.01
C PRO A 39 14.38 -5.46 -6.80
N SER A 40 13.40 -4.57 -6.63
CA SER A 40 11.97 -4.86 -6.44
C SER A 40 11.12 -3.64 -6.84
N CYS A 41 9.81 -3.66 -6.57
CA CYS A 41 8.98 -2.46 -6.70
C CYS A 41 9.41 -1.40 -5.67
N SER A 42 9.32 -0.12 -6.00
CA SER A 42 9.43 0.98 -5.03
C SER A 42 8.10 1.29 -4.35
N ILE A 43 7.00 0.81 -4.92
CA ILE A 43 5.64 0.96 -4.40
C ILE A 43 4.82 -0.31 -4.60
N LEU A 44 4.01 -0.65 -3.61
CA LEU A 44 3.09 -1.78 -3.62
C LEU A 44 1.69 -1.32 -3.22
N PHE A 45 0.73 -1.64 -4.08
CA PHE A 45 -0.70 -1.48 -3.80
C PHE A 45 -1.30 -2.82 -3.37
N THR A 46 -1.88 -2.88 -2.18
CA THR A 46 -2.52 -4.10 -1.68
C THR A 46 -4.02 -3.90 -1.53
N PHE A 47 -4.81 -4.67 -2.26
CA PHE A 47 -6.25 -4.75 -2.07
C PHE A 47 -6.57 -5.72 -0.94
N GLY A 48 -7.22 -5.24 0.11
CA GLY A 48 -7.70 -6.05 1.22
C GLY A 48 -9.19 -6.35 1.12
N SER A 49 -9.68 -7.15 2.06
CA SER A 49 -11.11 -7.44 2.21
C SER A 49 -11.92 -6.16 2.42
N GLY A 50 -13.22 -6.21 2.06
CA GLY A 50 -14.15 -5.10 2.29
C GLY A 50 -13.88 -3.87 1.41
N GLY A 51 -13.13 -4.02 0.31
CA GLY A 51 -12.81 -2.93 -0.62
C GLY A 51 -11.69 -1.99 -0.14
N SER A 52 -10.93 -2.39 0.87
CA SER A 52 -9.78 -1.63 1.35
C SER A 52 -8.62 -1.68 0.34
N VAL A 53 -7.89 -0.58 0.22
CA VAL A 53 -6.66 -0.51 -0.56
C VAL A 53 -5.60 0.19 0.27
N THR A 54 -4.43 -0.43 0.41
CA THR A 54 -3.29 0.17 1.09
C THR A 54 -2.15 0.39 0.11
N THR A 55 -1.42 1.48 0.33
CA THR A 55 -0.22 1.83 -0.42
C THR A 55 0.98 1.73 0.52
N GLN A 56 2.00 0.98 0.11
CA GLN A 56 3.28 0.93 0.80
C GLN A 56 4.37 1.37 -0.17
N THR A 57 5.31 2.17 0.31
CA THR A 57 6.48 2.60 -0.45
C THR A 57 7.73 2.06 0.22
N ASP A 58 8.69 1.57 -0.56
CA ASP A 58 10.03 1.24 -0.09
C ASP A 58 10.98 2.38 -0.51
N PRO A 59 11.35 3.29 0.41
CA PRO A 59 12.21 4.42 0.08
C PRO A 59 13.66 4.00 -0.21
N SER A 60 14.04 2.75 0.04
CA SER A 60 15.37 2.23 -0.28
C SER A 60 15.49 1.78 -1.74
N VAL A 61 14.36 1.63 -2.44
CA VAL A 61 14.29 1.23 -3.85
C VAL A 61 14.10 2.47 -4.71
N GLY A 62 15.13 2.82 -5.47
CA GLY A 62 15.08 3.91 -6.44
C GLY A 62 14.45 3.51 -7.78
N PRO A 63 14.41 4.46 -8.75
CA PRO A 63 13.95 4.22 -10.12
C PRO A 63 14.71 3.10 -10.83
N TYR A 64 14.04 2.33 -11.69
CA TYR A 64 14.68 1.19 -12.36
C TYR A 64 15.61 1.61 -13.48
N ASP A 65 15.35 2.77 -14.06
CA ASP A 65 16.14 3.39 -15.12
C ASP A 65 17.29 4.26 -14.58
N SER A 66 17.40 4.40 -13.24
CA SER A 66 18.30 5.33 -12.54
C SER A 66 17.99 6.82 -12.72
N SER A 67 16.82 7.17 -13.26
CA SER A 67 16.35 8.54 -13.45
C SER A 67 15.08 8.79 -12.62
N ASP A 68 13.93 8.33 -13.11
CA ASP A 68 12.62 8.67 -12.53
C ASP A 68 11.57 7.57 -12.68
N ASP A 69 11.69 6.63 -13.60
CA ASP A 69 10.69 5.59 -13.77
C ASP A 69 10.58 4.63 -12.57
N ALA A 70 9.35 4.44 -12.09
CA ALA A 70 9.07 3.60 -10.94
C ALA A 70 8.51 2.24 -11.34
N LEU A 71 9.00 1.19 -10.67
CA LEU A 71 8.42 -0.15 -10.75
C LEU A 71 7.31 -0.28 -9.70
N VAL A 72 6.11 -0.62 -10.16
CA VAL A 72 4.89 -0.65 -9.35
C VAL A 72 4.37 -2.07 -9.22
N GLY A 73 4.13 -2.51 -7.98
CA GLY A 73 3.51 -3.78 -7.67
C GLY A 73 2.05 -3.65 -7.27
N VAL A 74 1.26 -4.68 -7.57
CA VAL A 74 -0.11 -4.85 -7.08
C VAL A 74 -0.27 -6.22 -6.46
N GLN A 75 -0.86 -6.29 -5.28
CA GLN A 75 -1.25 -7.51 -4.59
C GLN A 75 -2.76 -7.53 -4.39
N ASN A 76 -3.43 -8.60 -4.81
CA ASN A 76 -4.86 -8.79 -4.52
C ASN A 76 -5.06 -9.77 -3.36
N ASN A 77 -5.55 -9.28 -2.22
CA ASN A 77 -6.00 -10.07 -1.07
C ASN A 77 -7.47 -9.76 -0.72
N SER A 78 -8.26 -9.33 -1.71
CA SER A 78 -9.63 -8.83 -1.51
C SER A 78 -10.67 -9.93 -1.28
N GLY A 79 -10.34 -11.19 -1.61
CA GLY A 79 -11.27 -12.31 -1.64
C GLY A 79 -12.00 -12.49 -2.98
N GLY A 80 -11.79 -11.60 -3.96
CA GLY A 80 -12.39 -11.70 -5.30
C GLY A 80 -11.43 -11.31 -6.42
N VAL A 81 -11.88 -11.39 -7.67
CA VAL A 81 -11.11 -10.96 -8.85
C VAL A 81 -11.20 -9.44 -9.01
N ILE A 82 -10.07 -8.80 -9.33
CA ILE A 82 -9.97 -7.36 -9.62
C ILE A 82 -9.65 -7.16 -11.09
N ASN A 83 -10.47 -6.38 -11.80
CA ASN A 83 -10.28 -6.17 -13.24
C ASN A 83 -9.45 -4.93 -13.57
N SER A 84 -9.44 -3.93 -12.68
CA SER A 84 -8.76 -2.66 -12.94
C SER A 84 -8.41 -1.91 -11.66
N LEU A 85 -7.46 -0.97 -11.80
CA LEU A 85 -7.02 -0.03 -10.78
C LEU A 85 -6.87 1.36 -11.41
N THR A 86 -7.57 2.36 -10.89
CA THR A 86 -7.35 3.76 -11.28
C THR A 86 -6.26 4.37 -10.41
N LEU A 87 -5.29 5.02 -11.03
CA LEU A 87 -4.18 5.69 -10.36
C LEU A 87 -4.24 7.19 -10.62
N THR A 88 -3.79 7.95 -9.62
CA THR A 88 -3.63 9.39 -9.72
C THR A 88 -2.26 9.77 -9.17
N GLY A 89 -1.46 10.46 -9.97
CA GLY A 89 -0.11 10.84 -9.62
C GLY A 89 0.16 12.33 -9.82
N SER A 90 1.41 12.68 -9.59
CA SER A 90 1.92 14.02 -9.85
C SER A 90 1.99 14.31 -11.35
N SER A 91 2.02 15.60 -11.72
CA SER A 91 2.32 16.06 -13.08
C SER A 91 3.81 16.31 -13.32
N VAL A 92 4.66 15.94 -12.35
CA VAL A 92 6.12 15.96 -12.53
C VAL A 92 6.47 14.99 -13.67
N PHE A 93 7.48 15.35 -14.48
CA PHE A 93 7.88 14.60 -15.69
C PHE A 93 6.74 14.43 -16.72
N GLY A 94 5.81 15.38 -16.79
CA GLY A 94 4.70 15.32 -17.74
C GLY A 94 3.54 14.40 -17.32
N GLY A 95 3.62 13.79 -16.13
CA GLY A 95 2.58 12.97 -15.52
C GLY A 95 2.91 11.48 -15.51
N ILE A 96 2.36 10.74 -14.54
CA ILE A 96 2.66 9.31 -14.35
C ILE A 96 2.35 8.38 -15.53
N PHE A 97 1.61 8.87 -16.52
CA PHE A 97 1.30 8.19 -17.77
C PHE A 97 1.90 8.92 -19.00
N ALA A 98 3.02 9.63 -18.84
CA ALA A 98 3.69 10.37 -19.92
C ALA A 98 4.15 9.47 -21.07
N PHE A 99 4.73 8.31 -20.73
CA PHE A 99 5.25 7.28 -21.64
C PHE A 99 6.26 7.84 -22.64
N GLU A 100 7.40 8.29 -22.12
CA GLU A 100 8.47 8.99 -22.84
C GLU A 100 9.38 8.05 -23.64
N GLY A 101 9.20 6.73 -23.49
CA GLY A 101 9.73 5.71 -24.40
C GLY A 101 10.89 4.90 -23.83
N ASP A 102 11.18 5.04 -22.55
CA ASP A 102 12.17 4.32 -21.75
C ASP A 102 11.55 3.34 -20.75
N GLY A 103 10.27 3.02 -20.95
CA GLY A 103 9.51 2.11 -20.11
C GLY A 103 10.09 0.69 -19.98
N LEU A 104 9.42 -0.11 -19.15
CA LEU A 104 9.76 -1.49 -18.78
C LEU A 104 10.19 -2.40 -19.96
N SER A 105 9.63 -2.21 -21.15
CA SER A 105 9.98 -2.98 -22.35
C SER A 105 11.45 -2.83 -22.78
N VAL A 106 12.08 -1.68 -22.53
CA VAL A 106 13.51 -1.43 -22.81
C VAL A 106 14.39 -2.34 -21.96
N TYR A 107 14.00 -2.58 -20.71
CA TYR A 107 14.76 -3.37 -19.74
C TYR A 107 14.46 -4.86 -19.79
N THR A 108 13.22 -5.23 -20.14
CA THR A 108 12.79 -6.63 -20.23
C THR A 108 13.02 -7.24 -21.62
N GLY A 109 13.26 -6.41 -22.64
CA GLY A 109 13.36 -6.83 -24.04
C GLY A 109 12.04 -7.35 -24.63
N THR A 110 10.92 -7.21 -23.90
CA THR A 110 9.60 -7.70 -24.30
C THR A 110 8.57 -6.61 -24.15
N PRO A 111 7.92 -6.15 -25.24
CA PRO A 111 6.78 -5.26 -25.15
C PRO A 111 5.54 -6.06 -24.71
N TYR A 112 5.09 -5.87 -23.48
CA TYR A 112 3.83 -6.46 -22.99
C TYR A 112 2.59 -5.70 -23.48
N GLY A 113 2.77 -4.45 -23.89
CA GLY A 113 1.71 -3.59 -24.41
C GLY A 113 2.27 -2.45 -25.28
N PRO A 114 1.39 -1.58 -25.79
CA PRO A 114 1.74 -0.57 -26.78
C PRO A 114 2.53 0.62 -26.22
N THR A 115 2.49 0.89 -24.92
CA THR A 115 3.23 2.03 -24.34
C THR A 115 4.66 1.65 -24.01
N GLY A 116 4.90 0.35 -23.78
CA GLY A 116 6.19 -0.15 -23.33
C GLY A 116 6.38 -0.07 -21.82
N TYR A 117 5.39 0.43 -21.07
CA TYR A 117 5.38 0.50 -19.61
C TYR A 117 4.51 -0.61 -18.98
N GLU A 118 3.75 -1.34 -19.81
CA GLU A 118 2.96 -2.47 -19.37
C GLU A 118 3.87 -3.60 -18.88
N GLY A 119 3.43 -4.28 -17.83
CA GLY A 119 3.94 -5.59 -17.44
C GLY A 119 3.04 -6.71 -17.97
N PRO A 120 3.36 -7.97 -17.62
CA PRO A 120 2.58 -9.12 -18.07
C PRO A 120 1.09 -8.97 -17.75
N ASN A 121 0.24 -9.15 -18.76
CA ASN A 121 -1.22 -9.08 -18.66
C ASN A 121 -1.77 -7.73 -18.14
N THR A 122 -1.03 -6.63 -18.25
CA THR A 122 -1.53 -5.28 -17.92
C THR A 122 -1.71 -4.41 -19.17
N SER A 123 -2.58 -3.41 -19.09
CA SER A 123 -2.73 -2.38 -20.12
C SER A 123 -3.23 -1.08 -19.50
N PHE A 124 -3.01 0.04 -20.19
CA PHE A 124 -3.45 1.36 -19.72
C PHE A 124 -4.62 1.91 -20.55
N SER A 125 -5.53 2.61 -19.89
CA SER A 125 -6.70 3.25 -20.53
C SER A 125 -7.19 4.44 -19.72
N GLY A 126 -8.12 5.23 -20.26
CA GLY A 126 -8.75 6.33 -19.52
C GLY A 126 -7.77 7.41 -19.04
N ILE A 127 -6.64 7.57 -19.75
CA ILE A 127 -5.60 8.54 -19.39
C ILE A 127 -6.10 9.94 -19.68
N ASN A 128 -6.08 10.82 -18.67
CA ASN A 128 -6.52 12.21 -18.83
C ASN A 128 -5.50 13.06 -19.64
N THR A 129 -5.91 14.24 -20.09
CA THR A 129 -5.05 15.13 -20.89
C THR A 129 -3.75 15.52 -20.17
N ALA A 130 -3.80 15.64 -18.84
CA ALA A 130 -2.64 15.96 -18.03
C ALA A 130 -1.73 14.75 -17.75
N LYS A 131 -2.12 13.55 -18.21
CA LYS A 131 -1.44 12.28 -17.98
C LYS A 131 -1.16 11.94 -16.51
N THR A 132 -1.91 12.55 -15.60
CA THR A 132 -1.80 12.35 -14.15
C THR A 132 -2.80 11.34 -13.62
N THR A 133 -3.80 10.94 -14.40
CA THR A 133 -4.80 9.95 -14.02
C THR A 133 -5.04 9.00 -15.16
N GLY A 134 -5.20 7.72 -14.85
CA GLY A 134 -5.43 6.65 -15.80
C GLY A 134 -5.81 5.36 -15.10
N THR A 135 -6.24 4.38 -15.87
CA THR A 135 -6.68 3.07 -15.39
C THR A 135 -5.75 1.99 -15.92
N VAL A 136 -5.20 1.20 -15.00
CA VAL A 136 -4.50 -0.05 -15.25
C VAL A 136 -5.54 -1.16 -15.31
N ASN A 137 -5.58 -1.93 -16.40
CA ASN A 137 -6.47 -3.08 -16.57
C ASN A 137 -5.66 -4.37 -16.45
N PHE A 138 -6.25 -5.38 -15.80
CA PHE A 138 -5.68 -6.72 -15.67
C PHE A 138 -6.39 -7.66 -16.65
N THR A 139 -5.69 -8.11 -17.69
CA THR A 139 -6.24 -9.01 -18.70
C THR A 139 -6.62 -10.35 -18.05
N GLY A 140 -7.89 -10.74 -18.15
CA GLY A 140 -8.42 -11.93 -17.47
C GLY A 140 -8.69 -11.74 -15.97
N GLY A 141 -8.43 -10.55 -15.42
CA GLY A 141 -8.59 -10.22 -14.02
C GLY A 141 -7.43 -10.71 -13.13
N LEU A 142 -7.14 -9.95 -12.09
CA LEU A 142 -6.17 -10.32 -11.06
C LEU A 142 -6.86 -11.14 -9.98
N ALA A 143 -6.60 -12.44 -9.92
CA ALA A 143 -7.22 -13.35 -8.95
C ALA A 143 -6.82 -13.03 -7.49
N ASN A 144 -7.63 -13.48 -6.53
CA ASN A 144 -7.27 -13.38 -5.12
C ASN A 144 -6.00 -14.20 -4.83
N GLY A 145 -5.06 -13.60 -4.09
CA GLY A 145 -3.72 -14.11 -3.84
C GLY A 145 -2.71 -13.80 -4.95
N ALA A 146 -3.14 -13.37 -6.14
CA ALA A 146 -2.25 -13.07 -7.25
C ALA A 146 -1.68 -11.65 -7.19
N SER A 147 -0.58 -11.44 -7.90
CA SER A 147 0.07 -10.15 -8.07
C SER A 147 0.27 -9.78 -9.54
N ALA A 148 0.44 -8.49 -9.79
CA ALA A 148 0.82 -7.93 -11.08
C ALA A 148 1.86 -6.82 -10.87
N TYR A 149 2.60 -6.49 -11.92
CA TYR A 149 3.50 -5.35 -11.91
C TYR A 149 3.47 -4.63 -13.26
N PHE A 150 3.90 -3.37 -13.25
CA PHE A 150 4.05 -2.50 -14.42
C PHE A 150 4.97 -1.33 -14.04
N SER A 151 5.38 -0.50 -15.02
CA SER A 151 6.09 0.75 -14.74
C SER A 151 5.21 1.98 -14.97
N LEU A 152 5.64 3.10 -14.38
CA LEU A 152 5.07 4.44 -14.58
C LEU A 152 6.20 5.47 -14.57
N GLU A 153 5.88 6.63 -15.13
CA GLU A 153 6.73 7.82 -15.17
C GLU A 153 6.77 8.48 -13.79
N GLY A 154 7.89 8.37 -13.08
CA GLY A 154 7.93 8.80 -11.68
C GLY A 154 7.22 7.83 -10.71
N SER A 155 7.43 8.09 -9.42
CA SER A 155 6.73 7.34 -8.36
C SER A 155 5.31 7.91 -8.13
N PRO A 156 4.24 7.10 -8.28
CA PRO A 156 2.89 7.55 -8.01
C PRO A 156 2.70 7.87 -6.51
N SER A 157 2.19 9.06 -6.21
CA SER A 157 2.05 9.54 -4.82
C SER A 157 0.72 9.16 -4.16
N ALA A 158 -0.26 8.67 -4.92
CA ALA A 158 -1.59 8.33 -4.41
C ALA A 158 -2.33 7.29 -5.29
N ILE A 159 -3.35 6.67 -4.71
CA ILE A 159 -4.41 5.97 -5.43
C ILE A 159 -5.72 6.69 -5.14
N THR A 160 -6.57 6.86 -6.16
CA THR A 160 -8.01 7.07 -5.93
C THR A 160 -8.75 5.76 -6.18
N SER A 161 -9.23 5.12 -5.11
CA SER A 161 -10.11 3.95 -5.22
C SER A 161 -11.46 4.40 -5.79
N GLY A 162 -11.59 4.37 -7.12
CA GLY A 162 -12.81 4.83 -7.81
C GLY A 162 -13.12 4.14 -9.13
N GLY A 163 -12.29 3.18 -9.56
CA GLY A 163 -12.42 2.50 -10.86
C GLY A 163 -13.08 1.12 -10.81
N GLY A 164 -14.11 0.92 -10.00
CA GLY A 164 -14.96 -0.27 -10.08
C GLY A 164 -14.37 -1.57 -9.52
N ILE A 165 -14.05 -1.60 -8.22
CA ILE A 165 -14.04 -2.89 -7.52
C ILE A 165 -15.50 -3.33 -7.39
N THR A 166 -16.01 -4.00 -8.41
CA THR A 166 -17.14 -4.92 -8.24
C THR A 166 -16.51 -6.30 -8.13
N PRO A 167 -16.40 -6.89 -6.93
CA PRO A 167 -16.02 -8.28 -6.80
C PRO A 167 -17.03 -9.10 -7.60
N THR A 168 -16.67 -9.49 -8.81
CA THR A 168 -17.46 -10.41 -9.62
C THR A 168 -17.12 -11.80 -9.09
N GLY A 169 -17.79 -12.18 -8.01
CA GLY A 169 -17.60 -13.48 -7.36
C GLY A 169 -17.22 -13.39 -5.88
N GLY A 170 -18.12 -12.84 -5.07
CA GLY A 170 -18.05 -12.94 -3.62
C GLY A 170 -19.37 -12.41 -3.08
N GLY A 171 -20.18 -13.28 -2.48
CA GLY A 171 -21.48 -12.92 -1.92
C GLY A 171 -21.39 -11.62 -1.13
N THR A 172 -22.46 -10.82 -1.22
CA THR A 172 -22.67 -9.59 -0.45
C THR A 172 -21.83 -9.58 0.82
N PRO A 173 -20.93 -8.61 1.05
CA PRO A 173 -20.26 -8.50 2.34
C PRO A 173 -21.39 -8.41 3.37
N SER A 174 -21.57 -9.47 4.15
CA SER A 174 -22.42 -9.42 5.33
C SER A 174 -21.70 -8.43 6.23
N VAL A 175 -22.11 -7.16 6.15
CA VAL A 175 -21.80 -6.15 7.14
C VAL A 175 -22.10 -6.82 8.47
N PRO A 176 -21.10 -7.08 9.34
CA PRO A 176 -21.42 -7.45 10.72
C PRO A 176 -22.22 -6.27 11.24
N GLU A 177 -23.51 -6.46 11.46
CA GLU A 177 -24.35 -5.42 12.04
C GLU A 177 -23.60 -4.91 13.27
N PRO A 178 -23.30 -3.60 13.36
CA PRO A 178 -22.58 -3.09 14.50
C PRO A 178 -23.37 -3.49 15.74
N ALA A 179 -22.66 -3.90 16.79
CA ALA A 179 -23.23 -4.38 18.04
C ALA A 179 -24.26 -3.41 18.68
N THR A 180 -24.48 -2.22 18.11
CA THR A 180 -25.61 -1.32 18.36
C THR A 180 -26.99 -1.97 18.20
N LEU A 181 -27.20 -2.89 17.25
CA LEU A 181 -28.50 -3.58 17.12
C LEU A 181 -28.72 -4.60 18.25
N ALA A 182 -27.66 -5.30 18.64
CA ALA A 182 -27.67 -6.14 19.84
C ALA A 182 -27.90 -5.29 21.11
N LEU A 183 -27.18 -4.16 21.26
CA LEU A 183 -27.30 -3.30 22.44
C LEU A 183 -28.69 -2.63 22.56
N LEU A 184 -29.33 -2.29 21.44
CA LEU A 184 -30.70 -1.77 21.43
C LEU A 184 -31.71 -2.85 21.82
N GLY A 185 -31.48 -4.11 21.42
CA GLY A 185 -32.33 -5.26 21.75
C GLY A 185 -32.31 -5.68 23.23
N ILE A 186 -31.16 -5.57 23.91
CA ILE A 186 -31.04 -5.87 25.37
C ILE A 186 -31.22 -4.65 26.28
N GLY A 187 -31.09 -3.41 25.77
CA GLY A 187 -31.25 -2.18 26.57
C GLY A 187 -32.69 -1.85 26.95
N LEU A 188 -33.65 -2.07 26.05
CA LEU A 188 -35.07 -1.72 26.24
C LEU A 188 -35.83 -2.63 27.25
N PRO A 189 -35.59 -3.96 27.33
CA PRO A 189 -36.19 -4.81 28.35
C PRO A 189 -35.72 -4.48 29.77
N GLY A 190 -34.47 -4.06 29.94
CA GLY A 190 -33.88 -3.75 31.26
C GLY A 190 -34.54 -2.55 31.95
N LEU A 191 -34.82 -1.48 31.20
CA LEU A 191 -35.55 -0.31 31.70
C LEU A 191 -37.03 -0.63 32.01
N GLY A 192 -37.67 -1.50 31.21
CA GLY A 192 -39.04 -1.94 31.45
C GLY A 192 -39.21 -2.74 32.75
N PHE A 193 -38.26 -3.62 33.07
CA PHE A 193 -38.27 -4.40 34.32
C PHE A 193 -37.97 -3.54 35.57
N MET A 194 -37.11 -2.52 35.46
CA MET A 194 -36.84 -1.58 36.57
C MET A 194 -38.03 -0.65 36.86
N ALA A 195 -38.80 -0.25 35.85
CA ALA A 195 -40.02 0.54 36.04
C ALA A 195 -41.15 -0.26 36.72
N ARG A 196 -41.28 -1.56 36.42
CA ARG A 196 -42.31 -2.43 37.03
C ARG A 196 -42.12 -2.68 38.52
N ARG A 197 -40.86 -2.74 39.01
CA ARG A 197 -40.59 -2.98 40.44
C ARG A 197 -40.94 -1.80 41.35
N ARG A 198 -41.08 -0.58 40.82
CA ARG A 198 -41.48 0.59 41.60
C ARG A 198 -43.00 0.70 41.83
N LYS A 199 -43.84 -0.03 41.08
CA LYS A 199 -45.30 -0.04 41.27
C LYS A 199 -45.84 -1.18 42.16
N ALA A 200 -44.98 -2.12 42.59
CA ALA A 200 -45.39 -3.29 43.37
C ALA A 200 -45.09 -3.17 44.89
N ARG A 201 -44.75 -1.97 45.38
CA ARG A 201 -44.64 -1.67 46.81
C ARG A 201 -45.66 -0.59 47.17
N VAL A 202 -46.90 -1.02 47.40
CA VAL A 202 -47.89 -0.38 48.26
C VAL A 202 -48.30 -1.44 49.27
#